data_AF-A0A8T5HXW5-F1
#
_entry.id   AF-A0A8T5HXW5-F1
#
_cell.length_a   1.000
_cell.length_b   1.000
_cell.length_c   1.000
_cell.angle_alpha   90.00
_cell.angle_beta   90.00
_cell.angle_gamma   90.00
#
_symmetry.space_group_name_H-M   'P 1'
#
loop_
_entity.id
_entity.type
_entity.pdbx_description
1 polymer ?
#
loop_
_entity_poly.entity_id
_entity_poly.type
_entity_poly.pdbx_seq_one_letter_code
_entity_poly.pdbx_strand_id
1 'polypeptide(L)'
;MKQHYIIQIQGDYQRLERKLDKYLERKTEARTELDIGDLITLKNGSTMILNKKEDHLEIIVATTDEYLQRAMNTLSKCVMPEQIEYRLI
;
A
#
# COMPACT_ATOMS: atom_id res chain seq x y z
N MET A 1 -0.09 -19.32 -2.82
CA MET A 1 -1.40 -18.74 -3.21
C MET A 1 -1.40 -17.27 -2.85
N LYS A 2 -2.10 -16.42 -3.60
CA LYS A 2 -2.30 -15.01 -3.23
C LYS A 2 -3.51 -14.88 -2.31
N GLN A 3 -3.42 -13.97 -1.36
CA GLN A 3 -4.43 -13.61 -0.38
C GLN A 3 -4.66 -12.10 -0.44
N HIS A 4 -5.83 -11.67 0.00
CA HIS A 4 -6.19 -10.25 0.03
C HIS A 4 -5.97 -9.71 1.43
N TYR A 5 -5.21 -8.63 1.55
CA TYR A 5 -4.97 -7.97 2.82
C TYR A 5 -5.46 -6.53 2.75
N ILE A 6 -6.00 -6.06 3.85
CA ILE A 6 -6.21 -4.63 4.09
C ILE A 6 -5.11 -4.20 5.07
N ILE A 7 -4.33 -3.19 4.68
CA ILE A 7 -3.35 -2.52 5.54
C ILE A 7 -3.88 -1.13 5.86
N GLN A 8 -4.06 -0.79 7.13
CA GLN A 8 -4.49 0.52 7.59
C GLN A 8 -3.34 1.25 8.27
N ILE A 9 -3.18 2.52 7.95
CA ILE A 9 -2.08 3.36 8.44
C ILE A 9 -2.67 4.62 9.06
N GLN A 10 -2.63 4.69 10.39
CA GLN A 10 -3.23 5.77 11.18
C GLN A 10 -2.26 6.96 11.38
N GLY A 11 -2.77 8.18 11.51
CA GLY A 11 -1.97 9.37 11.84
C GLY A 11 -1.33 10.07 10.63
N ASP A 12 -0.19 10.75 10.81
CA ASP A 12 0.43 11.52 9.72
C ASP A 12 1.19 10.61 8.73
N TYR A 13 0.52 10.27 7.64
CA TYR A 13 1.05 9.47 6.54
C TYR A 13 1.51 10.33 5.33
N GLN A 14 1.68 11.65 5.46
CA GLN A 14 2.13 12.50 4.33
C GLN A 14 3.51 12.10 3.78
N ARG A 15 4.41 11.66 4.68
CA ARG A 15 5.74 11.18 4.28
C ARG A 15 5.66 9.86 3.52
N LEU A 16 4.68 9.04 3.86
CA LEU A 16 4.41 7.78 3.18
C LEU A 16 3.79 8.03 1.80
N GLU A 17 2.84 8.96 1.66
CA GLU A 17 2.24 9.33 0.35
C GLU A 17 3.32 9.67 -0.68
N ARG A 18 4.22 10.61 -0.35
CA ARG A 18 5.31 10.99 -1.27
C ARG A 18 6.24 9.85 -1.65
N LYS A 19 6.37 8.83 -0.79
CA LYS A 19 7.18 7.63 -1.07
C LYS A 19 6.41 6.62 -1.89
N LEU A 20 5.11 6.46 -1.64
CA LEU A 20 4.21 5.59 -2.40
C LEU A 20 4.12 6.08 -3.84
N ASP A 21 3.88 7.37 -4.06
CA ASP A 21 3.84 7.96 -5.41
C ASP A 21 5.10 7.60 -6.21
N LYS A 22 6.27 7.89 -5.64
CA LYS A 22 7.57 7.57 -6.27
C LYS A 22 7.79 6.07 -6.48
N TYR A 23 7.31 5.23 -5.58
CA TYR A 23 7.42 3.78 -5.71
C TYR A 23 6.56 3.29 -6.87
N LEU A 24 5.31 3.74 -6.91
CA LEU A 24 4.31 3.33 -7.87
C LEU A 24 4.67 3.83 -9.27
N GLU A 25 5.10 5.09 -9.44
CA GLU A 25 5.65 5.62 -10.70
C GLU A 25 6.74 4.70 -11.32
N ARG A 26 7.53 4.01 -10.48
CA ARG A 26 8.61 3.12 -10.93
C ARG A 26 8.13 1.69 -11.19
N LYS A 27 7.05 1.26 -10.54
CA LYS A 27 6.64 -0.15 -10.40
C LYS A 27 5.33 -0.50 -11.10
N THR A 28 4.55 0.49 -11.53
CA THR A 28 3.41 0.30 -12.44
C THR A 28 3.89 0.19 -13.89
N GLU A 29 3.13 -0.53 -14.70
CA GLU A 29 3.36 -0.63 -16.15
C GLU A 29 2.74 0.55 -16.90
N ALA A 30 1.70 1.16 -16.35
CA ALA A 30 1.03 2.34 -16.87
C ALA A 30 1.49 3.60 -16.12
N ARG A 31 1.73 4.69 -16.88
CA ARG A 31 1.74 6.06 -16.35
C ARG A 31 0.29 6.45 -16.05
N THR A 32 -0.30 5.86 -15.03
CA THR A 32 -1.58 6.30 -14.49
C THR A 32 -1.29 7.36 -13.43
N GLU A 33 -1.91 8.54 -13.54
CA GLU A 33 -2.08 9.40 -12.38
C GLU A 33 -2.71 8.52 -11.28
N LEU A 34 -2.08 8.48 -10.12
CA LEU A 34 -2.50 7.61 -9.03
C LEU A 34 -3.66 8.28 -8.31
N ASP A 35 -4.87 8.01 -8.78
CA ASP A 35 -6.06 8.47 -8.08
C ASP A 35 -6.42 7.52 -6.93
N ILE A 36 -6.91 8.12 -5.84
CA ILE A 36 -7.41 7.38 -4.68
C ILE A 36 -8.61 6.54 -5.13
N GLY A 37 -8.57 5.24 -4.84
CA GLY A 37 -9.58 4.26 -5.24
C GLY A 37 -9.24 3.47 -6.51
N ASP A 38 -8.16 3.84 -7.21
CA ASP A 38 -7.76 3.12 -8.42
C ASP A 38 -7.12 1.76 -8.13
N LEU A 39 -7.44 0.79 -8.99
CA LEU A 39 -6.79 -0.51 -9.01
C LEU A 39 -5.44 -0.42 -9.71
N ILE A 40 -4.38 -0.53 -8.92
CA ILE A 40 -3.01 -0.44 -9.39
C ILE A 40 -2.43 -1.84 -9.57
N THR A 41 -2.10 -2.19 -10.82
CA THR A 41 -1.39 -3.43 -11.12
C THR A 41 0.11 -3.18 -11.15
N LEU A 42 0.84 -3.88 -10.28
CA LEU A 42 2.30 -3.85 -10.23
C LEU A 42 2.90 -4.84 -11.24
N LYS A 43 4.14 -4.57 -11.69
CA LYS A 43 4.92 -5.45 -12.60
C LYS A 43 5.10 -6.90 -12.11
N ASN A 44 4.96 -7.17 -10.81
CA ASN A 44 5.01 -8.53 -10.26
C ASN A 44 3.64 -9.25 -10.28
N GLY A 45 2.63 -8.63 -10.91
CA GLY A 45 1.25 -9.12 -10.99
C GLY A 45 0.47 -9.00 -9.68
N SER A 46 0.99 -8.31 -8.65
CA SER A 46 0.19 -7.93 -7.48
C SER A 46 -0.72 -6.76 -7.85
N THR A 47 -1.92 -6.77 -7.31
CA THR A 47 -2.83 -5.62 -7.41
C THR A 47 -2.90 -4.92 -6.06
N MET A 48 -3.01 -3.60 -6.07
CA MET A 48 -3.32 -2.82 -4.88
C MET A 48 -4.36 -1.74 -5.16
N ILE A 49 -5.08 -1.32 -4.13
CA ILE A 49 -5.99 -0.17 -4.15
C ILE A 49 -5.60 0.72 -2.98
N LEU A 50 -5.42 2.01 -3.23
CA LEU A 50 -5.13 3.02 -2.22
C LEU A 50 -6.40 3.81 -1.90
N ASN A 51 -6.86 3.75 -0.66
CA ASN A 51 -8.03 4.46 -0.15
C ASN A 51 -7.60 5.45 0.93
N LYS A 52 -7.72 6.74 0.66
CA LYS A 52 -7.47 7.79 1.67
C LYS A 52 -8.75 8.09 2.43
N LYS A 53 -8.68 8.02 3.77
CA LYS A 53 -9.72 8.47 4.69
C LYS A 53 -9.22 9.69 5.46
N GLU A 54 -10.12 10.40 6.14
CA GLU A 54 -9.76 11.62 6.87
C GLU A 54 -8.70 11.38 7.96
N ASP A 55 -8.71 10.18 8.56
CA ASP A 55 -7.91 9.80 9.73
C ASP A 55 -6.85 8.72 9.45
N HIS A 56 -6.98 7.99 8.33
CA HIS A 56 -6.05 6.91 7.97
C HIS A 56 -5.92 6.69 6.46
N LEU A 57 -4.84 6.03 6.06
CA LEU A 57 -4.64 5.49 4.71
C LEU A 57 -4.91 3.99 4.73
N GLU A 58 -5.77 3.51 3.84
CA GLU A 58 -6.08 2.10 3.65
C GLU A 58 -5.47 1.60 2.33
N ILE A 59 -4.73 0.49 2.38
CA ILE A 59 -4.09 -0.14 1.23
C ILE A 59 -4.63 -1.57 1.15
N ILE A 60 -5.45 -1.84 0.15
CA ILE A 60 -5.93 -3.20 -0.15
C ILE A 60 -4.93 -3.81 -1.11
N VAL A 61 -4.40 -5.00 -0.83
CA VAL A 61 -3.38 -5.62 -1.68
C VAL A 61 -3.63 -7.12 -1.84
N ALA A 62 -3.57 -7.60 -3.08
CA ALA A 62 -3.58 -9.04 -3.40
C ALA A 62 -2.14 -9.53 -3.59
N THR A 63 -1.61 -10.24 -2.59
CA THR A 63 -0.20 -10.66 -2.58
C THR A 63 0.02 -11.95 -1.79
N THR A 64 1.26 -12.44 -1.71
CA THR A 64 1.62 -13.57 -0.82
C THR A 64 2.07 -13.07 0.54
N ASP A 65 2.01 -13.92 1.57
CA ASP A 65 2.49 -13.58 2.93
C ASP A 65 3.91 -13.01 2.93
N GLU A 66 4.82 -13.60 2.14
CA GLU A 66 6.21 -13.13 2.03
C GLU A 66 6.28 -11.67 1.55
N TYR A 67 5.52 -11.33 0.52
CA TYR A 67 5.48 -9.97 -0.01
C TYR A 67 4.73 -9.00 0.91
N LEU A 68 3.71 -9.47 1.63
CA LEU A 68 3.07 -8.70 2.68
C LEU A 68 4.08 -8.31 3.76
N GLN A 69 4.84 -9.27 4.29
CA GLN A 69 5.86 -9.00 5.32
C GLN A 69 6.94 -8.03 4.83
N ARG A 70 7.33 -8.11 3.55
CA ARG A 70 8.24 -7.12 2.93
C ARG A 70 7.61 -5.73 2.84
N ALA A 71 6.32 -5.64 2.49
CA ALA A 71 5.58 -4.39 2.45
C ALA A 71 5.50 -3.77 3.85
N MET A 72 5.11 -4.55 4.86
CA MET A 72 5.07 -4.14 6.27
C MET A 72 6.43 -3.59 6.75
N ASN A 73 7.52 -4.32 6.51
CA ASN A 73 8.88 -3.87 6.83
C ASN A 73 9.27 -2.55 6.14
N THR A 74 8.72 -2.28 4.94
CA THR A 74 8.97 -1.03 4.21
C THR A 74 8.14 0.11 4.80
N LEU A 75 6.87 -0.15 5.13
CA LEU A 75 5.96 0.80 5.75
C LEU A 75 6.45 1.23 7.13
N SER A 76 6.97 0.32 7.96
CA SER A 76 7.54 0.63 9.28
C SER A 76 8.79 1.53 9.24
N LYS A 77 9.38 1.78 8.06
CA LYS A 77 10.45 2.78 7.85
C LYS A 77 9.90 4.18 7.52
N CYS A 78 8.59 4.30 7.35
CA CYS A 78 7.91 5.50 6.89
C CYS A 78 6.98 6.07 7.96
N VAL A 79 6.34 5.18 8.73
CA VAL A 79 5.43 5.48 9.84
C VAL A 79 5.81 4.61 11.04
N MET A 80 5.39 5.00 12.24
CA MET A 80 5.67 4.22 13.45
C MET A 80 4.91 2.88 13.40
N PRO A 81 5.49 1.75 13.86
CA PRO A 81 4.85 0.43 13.75
C PRO A 81 3.46 0.35 14.38
N GLU A 82 3.23 1.05 15.49
CA GLU A 82 1.93 1.14 16.16
C GLU A 82 0.84 1.82 15.33
N GLN A 83 1.23 2.54 14.26
CA GLN A 83 0.31 3.16 13.32
C GLN A 83 -0.12 2.21 12.20
N ILE A 84 0.51 1.03 12.07
CA ILE A 84 0.24 0.10 10.96
C ILE A 84 -0.53 -1.10 11.49
N GLU A 85 -1.74 -1.27 10.98
CA GLU A 85 -2.58 -2.44 11.23
C GLU A 85 -2.82 -3.18 9.91
N TYR A 86 -2.95 -4.51 9.94
CA TYR A 86 -3.38 -5.25 8.76
C TYR A 86 -4.25 -6.45 9.11
N ARG A 87 -5.13 -6.82 8.18
CA ARG A 87 -6.02 -7.98 8.29
C ARG A 87 -6.16 -8.72 6.95
N LEU A 88 -6.37 -10.02 7.04
CA LEU A 88 -6.78 -10.86 5.92
C LEU A 88 -8.28 -10.63 5.63
N ILE A 89 -8.66 -10.54 4.36
CA ILE A 89 -10.05 -10.47 3.89
C ILE A 89 -10.37 -11.57 2.87
#